data_AF-A0A0J9XD63-F1
#
_entry.id   AF-A0A0J9XD63-F1
#
_cell.length_a   1.000
_cell.length_b   1.000
_cell.length_c   1.000
_cell.angle_alpha   90.00
_cell.angle_beta   90.00
_cell.angle_gamma   90.00
#
_symmetry.space_group_name_H-M   'P 1'
#
loop_
_entity.id
_entity.type
_entity.pdbx_description
1 polymer ?
#
loop_
_entity_poly.entity_id
_entity_poly.type
_entity_poly.pdbx_seq_one_letter_code
_entity_poly.pdbx_strand_id
1 'polypeptide(L)'
;MLVALSMPTLLPLSPPVDEPVNLAPILTLPNEILQDVIALVAAHSHTDALAFSSTCKTVRIVSKPAIFSRFCLSWPLLDRFIGESAAHSISIMPHITNLHIHDPSSWGEWHKSQDLGDLIHACSSLTALHLSISGSSGWIKYIVSNHDFNFHCSYITKLSVVSRVALENRGHPDNNNLKLPLFDIADLLCFENIKTLELEGFNVRNENIMDEDQDDYKMESRKPMHKQAEITNLKLKNCIWEYPFTVQDFGPIKNLQVVYTDCYRSFTYSERVRNLAQSPPPSIESFDLHLLGRSPISQKAWHPLTDHACTKLRRMSIKGFSMPGDSFFLGLPHSLKHLEIELAMFARHRLSFHTDGQIQRCIERFSGFGVNFTVIIWDDSNSGPNSTA
;
A
#
# COMPACT_ATOMS: atom_id res chain seq x y z
N MET A 1 23.53 -12.57 -30.53
CA MET A 1 23.77 -11.25 -31.16
C MET A 1 24.01 -10.26 -30.03
N LEU A 2 25.27 -10.07 -29.64
CA LEU A 2 25.69 -9.20 -28.54
C LEU A 2 26.19 -7.90 -29.17
N VAL A 3 25.48 -6.81 -28.92
CA VAL A 3 25.90 -5.46 -29.33
C VAL A 3 26.72 -4.86 -28.21
N ALA A 4 27.94 -4.45 -28.59
CA ALA A 4 28.89 -3.72 -27.78
C ALA A 4 28.39 -2.29 -27.48
N LEU A 5 28.67 -1.81 -26.26
CA LEU A 5 28.75 -0.38 -25.98
C LEU A 5 30.13 -0.09 -25.39
N SER A 6 30.81 0.84 -26.05
CA SER A 6 32.16 1.33 -25.78
C SER A 6 32.21 2.17 -24.51
N MET A 7 33.30 2.01 -23.74
CA MET A 7 33.69 2.92 -22.67
C MET A 7 34.74 3.91 -23.19
N PRO A 8 34.71 5.19 -22.77
CA PRO A 8 35.79 6.12 -23.04
C PRO A 8 36.97 5.88 -22.09
N THR A 9 38.16 5.96 -22.67
CA THR A 9 39.48 5.88 -22.05
C THR A 9 39.65 6.96 -20.97
N LEU A 10 39.86 6.54 -19.72
CA LEU A 10 40.43 7.37 -18.65
C LEU A 10 41.82 6.84 -18.28
N LEU A 11 42.75 7.77 -18.15
CA LEU A 11 44.18 7.60 -17.87
C LEU A 11 44.46 6.75 -16.60
N PRO A 12 45.65 6.11 -16.49
CA PRO A 12 45.98 5.29 -15.34
C PRO A 12 46.33 6.18 -14.15
N LEU A 13 45.38 6.35 -13.24
CA LEU A 13 45.69 6.70 -11.85
C LEU A 13 46.13 5.40 -11.17
N SER A 14 47.37 5.38 -10.71
CA SER A 14 47.90 4.30 -9.86
C SER A 14 46.93 4.06 -8.70
N PRO A 15 46.61 2.79 -8.36
CA PRO A 15 45.74 2.51 -7.23
C PRO A 15 46.41 3.02 -5.96
N PRO A 16 45.68 3.63 -5.01
CA PRO A 16 46.19 3.72 -3.66
C PRO A 16 46.41 2.28 -3.17
N VAL A 17 47.55 2.04 -2.56
CA VAL A 17 47.86 0.76 -1.91
C VAL A 17 46.74 0.49 -0.91
N ASP A 18 45.91 -0.52 -1.18
CA ASP A 18 44.87 -0.98 -0.28
C ASP A 18 45.54 -1.51 1.00
N GLU A 19 45.65 -0.65 2.03
CA GLU A 19 45.77 -1.16 3.39
C GLU A 19 44.51 -1.99 3.66
N PRO A 20 44.64 -3.25 4.12
CA PRO A 20 43.47 -4.05 4.45
C PRO A 20 42.68 -3.29 5.51
N VAL A 21 41.45 -2.88 5.19
CA VAL A 21 40.54 -2.23 6.12
C VAL A 21 40.47 -3.11 7.37
N ASN A 22 41.05 -2.63 8.46
CA ASN A 22 41.13 -3.39 9.69
C ASN A 22 39.73 -3.46 10.31
N LEU A 23 38.99 -4.52 10.02
CA LEU A 23 37.66 -4.77 10.58
C LEU A 23 37.67 -5.10 12.08
N ALA A 24 38.85 -5.20 12.71
CA ALA A 24 38.99 -5.57 14.12
C ALA A 24 38.13 -4.72 15.09
N PRO A 25 38.00 -3.38 14.97
CA PRO A 25 37.21 -2.60 15.91
C PRO A 25 35.72 -2.95 15.90
N ILE A 26 35.18 -3.27 14.72
CA ILE A 26 33.78 -3.66 14.53
C ILE A 26 33.53 -5.06 15.09
N LEU A 27 34.48 -5.99 14.88
CA LEU A 27 34.36 -7.37 15.34
C LEU A 27 34.55 -7.51 16.86
N THR A 28 35.08 -6.48 17.53
CA THR A 28 35.17 -6.41 19.00
C THR A 28 33.94 -5.83 19.67
N LEU A 29 32.95 -5.34 18.90
CA LEU A 29 31.71 -4.82 19.48
C LEU A 29 30.87 -5.96 20.10
N PRO A 30 30.15 -5.69 21.20
CA PRO A 30 29.08 -6.56 21.69
C PRO A 30 28.07 -6.89 20.57
N ASN A 31 27.54 -8.11 20.59
CA ASN A 31 26.65 -8.61 19.54
C ASN A 31 25.39 -7.75 19.39
N GLU A 32 24.90 -7.16 20.48
CA GLU A 32 23.73 -6.28 20.49
C GLU A 32 24.00 -5.00 19.70
N ILE A 33 25.15 -4.37 19.94
CA ILE A 33 25.57 -3.16 19.22
C ILE A 33 25.81 -3.47 17.74
N LEU A 34 26.45 -4.62 17.46
CA LEU A 34 26.68 -5.06 16.09
C LEU A 34 25.35 -5.33 15.36
N GLN A 35 24.35 -5.88 16.04
CA GLN A 35 23.02 -6.10 15.50
C GLN A 35 22.31 -4.79 15.14
N ASP A 36 22.38 -3.79 16.02
CA ASP A 36 21.80 -2.47 15.78
C ASP A 36 22.47 -1.76 14.59
N VAL A 37 23.80 -1.82 14.52
CA VAL A 37 24.55 -1.26 13.37
C VAL A 37 24.12 -1.95 12.07
N ILE A 38 24.02 -3.27 12.05
CA ILE A 38 23.61 -4.01 10.85
C ILE A 38 22.16 -3.72 10.50
N ALA A 39 21.26 -3.59 11.49
CA ALA A 39 19.86 -3.24 11.25
C ALA A 39 19.75 -1.83 10.62
N LEU A 40 20.54 -0.86 11.10
CA LEU A 40 20.62 0.47 10.49
C LEU A 40 21.15 0.42 9.07
N VAL A 41 22.22 -0.34 8.81
CA VAL A 41 22.75 -0.52 7.45
C VAL A 41 21.69 -1.16 6.55
N ALA A 42 21.05 -2.24 6.98
CA ALA A 42 20.03 -2.94 6.21
C ALA A 42 18.80 -2.05 5.91
N ALA A 43 18.45 -1.14 6.81
CA ALA A 43 17.38 -0.17 6.61
C ALA A 43 17.71 0.87 5.51
N HIS A 44 18.98 1.19 5.30
CA HIS A 44 19.42 2.15 4.26
C HIS A 44 19.84 1.45 2.96
N SER A 45 20.53 0.31 3.05
CA SER A 45 21.08 -0.46 1.93
C SER A 45 21.16 -1.95 2.29
N HIS A 46 20.20 -2.72 1.77
CA HIS A 46 20.18 -4.18 1.95
C HIS A 46 21.39 -4.87 1.29
N THR A 47 21.86 -4.33 0.16
CA THR A 47 23.05 -4.81 -0.55
C THR A 47 24.31 -4.69 0.32
N ASP A 48 24.48 -3.57 1.02
CA ASP A 48 25.62 -3.38 1.91
C ASP A 48 25.53 -4.29 3.14
N ALA A 49 24.33 -4.50 3.69
CA ALA A 49 24.13 -5.45 4.78
C ALA A 49 24.50 -6.89 4.36
N LEU A 50 24.12 -7.31 3.15
CA LEU A 50 24.52 -8.59 2.58
C LEU A 50 26.04 -8.70 2.41
N ALA A 51 26.66 -7.70 1.80
CA ALA A 51 28.11 -7.65 1.64
C ALA A 51 28.82 -7.74 3.00
N PHE A 52 28.32 -7.01 4.00
CA PHE A 52 28.83 -7.04 5.36
C PHE A 52 28.70 -8.42 6.01
N SER A 53 27.59 -9.13 5.82
CA SER A 53 27.43 -10.53 6.29
C SER A 53 28.37 -11.55 5.66
N SER A 54 28.94 -11.22 4.50
CA SER A 54 29.90 -12.09 3.83
C SER A 54 31.30 -12.00 4.44
N THR A 55 31.61 -10.91 5.16
CA THR A 55 32.97 -10.61 5.66
C THR A 55 33.47 -11.60 6.70
N CYS A 56 32.63 -12.02 7.67
CA CYS A 56 33.02 -12.99 8.68
C CYS A 56 31.83 -13.76 9.28
N LYS A 57 32.11 -14.88 9.97
CA LYS A 57 31.10 -15.76 10.56
C LYS A 57 30.28 -15.07 11.67
N THR A 58 30.91 -14.29 12.54
CA THR A 58 30.22 -13.59 13.64
C THR A 58 29.21 -12.60 13.10
N VAL A 59 29.66 -11.72 12.20
CA VAL A 59 28.80 -10.74 11.53
C VAL A 59 27.66 -11.46 10.80
N ARG A 60 27.95 -12.55 10.09
CA ARG A 60 26.93 -13.36 9.41
C ARG A 60 25.83 -13.87 10.34
N ILE A 61 26.18 -14.34 11.53
CA ILE A 61 25.21 -14.86 12.51
C ILE A 61 24.34 -13.72 13.02
N VAL A 62 24.97 -12.61 13.43
CA VAL A 62 24.28 -11.43 13.98
C VAL A 62 23.44 -10.72 12.92
N SER A 63 23.83 -10.78 11.64
CA SER A 63 23.12 -10.13 10.54
C SER A 63 21.87 -10.87 10.08
N LYS A 64 21.68 -12.15 10.44
CA LYS A 64 20.57 -12.97 9.93
C LYS A 64 19.20 -12.30 10.15
N PRO A 65 18.85 -11.81 11.35
CA PRO A 65 17.55 -11.18 11.58
C PRO A 65 17.33 -9.96 10.69
N ALA A 66 18.34 -9.11 10.52
CA ALA A 66 18.24 -7.91 9.70
C ALA A 66 18.10 -8.24 8.21
N ILE A 67 18.93 -9.15 7.70
CA ILE A 67 18.98 -9.48 6.26
C ILE A 67 17.74 -10.27 5.82
N PHE A 68 17.31 -11.24 6.63
CA PHE A 68 16.20 -12.12 6.29
C PHE A 68 14.84 -11.61 6.80
N SER A 69 14.80 -10.47 7.51
CA SER A 69 13.55 -9.81 7.94
C SER A 69 12.58 -9.60 6.78
N ARG A 70 13.10 -9.24 5.61
CA ARG A 70 12.34 -9.08 4.37
C ARG A 70 12.75 -10.14 3.37
N PHE A 71 11.87 -11.10 3.14
CA PHE A 71 12.10 -12.19 2.21
C PHE A 71 11.25 -12.04 0.96
N CYS A 72 11.88 -12.12 -0.21
CA CYS A 72 11.22 -12.02 -1.51
C CYS A 72 11.33 -13.37 -2.23
N LEU A 73 10.20 -13.85 -2.74
CA LEU A 73 10.09 -15.12 -3.44
C LEU A 73 9.12 -14.97 -4.61
N SER A 74 9.39 -15.58 -5.74
CA SER A 74 8.44 -15.62 -6.85
C SER A 74 7.52 -16.83 -6.72
N TRP A 75 6.27 -16.72 -7.18
CA TRP A 75 5.33 -17.85 -7.19
C TRP A 75 5.90 -19.15 -7.79
N PRO A 76 6.65 -19.13 -8.91
CA PRO A 76 7.22 -20.35 -9.48
C PRO A 76 8.23 -21.06 -8.58
N LEU A 77 8.85 -20.37 -7.63
CA LEU A 77 9.92 -20.93 -6.78
C LEU A 77 9.44 -21.39 -5.39
N LEU A 78 8.15 -21.23 -5.08
CA LEU A 78 7.60 -21.48 -3.75
C LEU A 78 7.78 -22.92 -3.26
N ASP A 79 7.34 -23.90 -4.06
CA ASP A 79 7.48 -25.33 -3.83
C ASP A 79 8.94 -25.75 -3.68
N ARG A 80 9.81 -25.26 -4.58
CA ARG A 80 11.24 -25.54 -4.54
C ARG A 80 11.86 -25.02 -3.24
N PHE A 81 11.52 -23.80 -2.84
CA PHE A 81 12.06 -23.19 -1.63
C PHE A 81 11.65 -23.95 -0.36
N ILE A 82 10.41 -24.41 -0.27
CA ILE A 82 9.92 -25.21 0.86
C ILE A 82 10.66 -26.56 0.90
N GLY A 83 10.77 -27.24 -0.24
CA GLY A 83 11.50 -28.50 -0.36
C GLY A 83 12.97 -28.38 0.05
N GLU A 84 13.67 -27.35 -0.44
CA GLU A 84 15.07 -27.09 -0.07
C GLU A 84 15.22 -26.70 1.41
N SER A 85 14.28 -25.93 1.96
CA SER A 85 14.33 -25.49 3.35
C SER A 85 14.13 -26.64 4.34
N ALA A 86 13.21 -27.56 4.02
CA ALA A 86 12.98 -28.78 4.80
C ALA A 86 14.20 -29.71 4.74
N ALA A 87 14.81 -29.88 3.56
CA ALA A 87 15.96 -30.77 3.37
C ALA A 87 17.24 -30.29 4.07
N HIS A 88 17.49 -28.97 4.11
CA HIS A 88 18.77 -28.42 4.58
C HIS A 88 18.71 -27.82 5.99
N SER A 89 17.60 -28.00 6.74
CA SER A 89 17.40 -27.41 8.07
C SER A 89 17.75 -25.92 8.08
N ILE A 90 17.30 -25.18 7.06
CA ILE A 90 17.72 -23.79 6.86
C ILE A 90 17.08 -22.92 7.95
N SER A 91 17.92 -22.46 8.88
CA SER A 91 17.57 -21.61 10.03
C SER A 91 17.07 -20.19 9.68
N ILE A 92 16.62 -19.91 8.45
CA ILE A 92 16.19 -18.56 8.05
C ILE A 92 14.74 -18.26 8.39
N MET A 93 13.85 -19.26 8.39
CA MET A 93 12.40 -19.05 8.57
C MET A 93 12.02 -18.26 9.84
N PRO A 94 12.64 -18.51 11.02
CA PRO A 94 12.33 -17.75 12.24
C PRO A 94 12.70 -16.26 12.15
N HIS A 95 13.52 -15.87 11.18
CA HIS A 95 13.95 -14.49 10.98
C HIS A 95 13.09 -13.72 9.98
N ILE A 96 12.20 -14.40 9.24
CA ILE A 96 11.34 -13.77 8.23
C ILE A 96 10.17 -13.09 8.94
N THR A 97 10.12 -11.75 8.88
CA THR A 97 9.03 -10.96 9.46
C THR A 97 8.09 -10.38 8.40
N ASN A 98 8.60 -10.18 7.18
CA ASN A 98 7.88 -9.67 6.02
C ASN A 98 8.13 -10.58 4.81
N LEU A 99 7.08 -11.25 4.32
CA LEU A 99 7.14 -12.13 3.15
C LEU A 99 6.54 -11.43 1.93
N HIS A 100 7.30 -11.37 0.84
CA HIS A 100 6.88 -10.82 -0.44
C HIS A 100 6.84 -11.92 -1.49
N ILE A 101 5.64 -12.30 -1.92
CA ILE A 101 5.44 -13.18 -3.06
C ILE A 101 5.16 -12.34 -4.31
N HIS A 102 6.06 -12.41 -5.29
CA HIS A 102 6.00 -11.64 -6.54
C HIS A 102 5.88 -12.54 -7.77
N ASP A 103 5.91 -11.93 -8.95
CA ASP A 103 5.71 -12.58 -10.25
C ASP A 103 4.39 -13.35 -10.29
N PRO A 104 3.25 -12.62 -10.29
CA PRO A 104 1.91 -13.21 -10.18
C PRO A 104 1.73 -14.34 -11.18
N SER A 105 1.05 -15.42 -10.81
CA SER A 105 0.79 -16.58 -11.67
C SER A 105 -0.51 -17.24 -11.25
N SER A 106 -1.50 -17.25 -12.14
CA SER A 106 -2.82 -17.82 -11.82
C SER A 106 -2.73 -19.30 -11.44
N TRP A 107 -1.79 -20.01 -12.07
CA TRP A 107 -1.52 -21.40 -11.70
C TRP A 107 -0.91 -21.48 -10.30
N GLY A 108 0.10 -20.65 -10.00
CA GLY A 108 0.72 -20.61 -8.68
C GLY A 108 -0.24 -20.26 -7.55
N GLU A 109 -1.11 -19.27 -7.77
CA GLU A 109 -2.09 -18.78 -6.79
C GLU A 109 -3.07 -19.88 -6.34
N TRP A 110 -3.67 -20.61 -7.29
CA TRP A 110 -4.65 -21.65 -6.98
C TRP A 110 -4.04 -22.98 -6.55
N HIS A 111 -2.87 -23.34 -7.07
CA HIS A 111 -2.29 -24.68 -6.86
C HIS A 111 -1.23 -24.71 -5.75
N LYS A 112 -0.67 -23.55 -5.38
CA LYS A 112 0.34 -23.43 -4.31
C LYS A 112 -0.20 -22.70 -3.08
N SER A 113 -1.51 -22.62 -2.90
CA SER A 113 -2.11 -22.05 -1.68
C SER A 113 -1.70 -22.84 -0.43
N GLN A 114 -1.60 -24.16 -0.58
CA GLN A 114 -1.12 -25.09 0.44
C GLN A 114 0.36 -24.87 0.79
N ASP A 115 1.21 -24.77 -0.24
CA ASP A 115 2.63 -24.46 -0.08
C ASP A 115 2.83 -23.10 0.62
N LEU A 116 2.03 -22.10 0.25
CA LEU A 116 2.07 -20.79 0.89
C LEU A 116 1.68 -20.89 2.38
N GLY A 117 0.65 -21.66 2.72
CA GLY A 117 0.27 -21.89 4.11
C GLY A 117 1.35 -22.59 4.91
N ASP A 118 2.01 -23.61 4.34
CA ASP A 118 3.14 -24.31 4.98
C ASP A 118 4.34 -23.38 5.20
N LEU A 119 4.61 -22.49 4.24
CA LEU A 119 5.65 -21.47 4.39
C LEU A 119 5.29 -20.46 5.50
N ILE A 120 4.06 -19.97 5.53
CA ILE A 120 3.58 -19.06 6.59
C ILE A 120 3.69 -19.74 7.96
N HIS A 121 3.29 -21.01 8.05
CA HIS A 121 3.40 -21.80 9.29
C HIS A 121 4.85 -21.93 9.76
N ALA A 122 5.79 -22.19 8.84
CA ALA A 122 7.22 -22.28 9.17
C ALA A 122 7.82 -20.94 9.63
N CYS A 123 7.29 -19.81 9.17
CA CYS A 123 7.75 -18.47 9.52
C CYS A 123 7.07 -17.95 10.80
N SER A 124 7.49 -18.46 11.97
CA SER A 124 6.93 -18.09 13.28
C SER A 124 6.94 -16.60 13.63
N SER A 125 7.82 -15.80 13.01
CA SER A 125 7.93 -14.35 13.23
C SER A 125 7.21 -13.51 12.16
N LEU A 126 6.48 -14.15 11.24
CA LEU A 126 5.85 -13.47 10.12
C LEU A 126 4.68 -12.59 10.59
N THR A 127 4.76 -11.30 10.29
CA THR A 127 3.74 -10.31 10.68
C THR A 127 3.16 -9.56 9.49
N ALA A 128 3.87 -9.50 8.36
CA ALA A 128 3.39 -8.87 7.14
C ALA A 128 3.52 -9.78 5.91
N LEU A 129 2.46 -9.82 5.10
CA LEU A 129 2.41 -10.56 3.85
C LEU A 129 2.12 -9.61 2.68
N HIS A 130 2.94 -9.69 1.65
CA HIS A 130 2.79 -8.94 0.41
C HIS A 130 2.62 -9.92 -0.74
N LEU A 131 1.47 -9.87 -1.42
CA LEU A 131 1.13 -10.76 -2.52
C LEU A 131 0.94 -9.97 -3.81
N SER A 132 1.64 -10.37 -4.86
CA SER A 132 1.29 -9.99 -6.22
C SER A 132 0.45 -11.11 -6.82
N ILE A 133 -0.77 -10.81 -7.26
CA ILE A 133 -1.71 -11.81 -7.78
C ILE A 133 -2.20 -11.43 -9.17
N SER A 134 -2.46 -12.43 -10.01
CA SER A 134 -2.89 -12.28 -11.39
C SER A 134 -4.40 -12.22 -11.51
N GLY A 135 -5.11 -12.99 -10.67
CA GLY A 135 -6.56 -13.12 -10.70
C GLY A 135 -7.24 -12.46 -9.49
N SER A 136 -8.47 -12.90 -9.25
CA SER A 136 -9.29 -12.48 -8.11
C SER A 136 -8.79 -13.08 -6.79
N SER A 137 -9.20 -12.50 -5.66
CA SER A 137 -8.87 -12.96 -4.30
C SER A 137 -9.47 -14.31 -3.89
N GLY A 138 -10.35 -14.90 -4.70
CA GLY A 138 -11.15 -16.07 -4.31
C GLY A 138 -10.36 -17.30 -3.85
N TRP A 139 -9.07 -17.39 -4.19
CA TRP A 139 -8.21 -18.48 -3.74
C TRP A 139 -7.67 -18.28 -2.31
N ILE A 140 -7.64 -17.03 -1.81
CA ILE A 140 -7.02 -16.64 -0.54
C ILE A 140 -7.66 -17.36 0.66
N LYS A 141 -8.97 -17.57 0.62
CA LYS A 141 -9.70 -18.33 1.66
C LYS A 141 -9.30 -19.80 1.74
N TYR A 142 -8.63 -20.35 0.72
CA TYR A 142 -8.12 -21.72 0.68
C TYR A 142 -6.63 -21.81 1.05
N ILE A 143 -6.03 -20.75 1.62
CA ILE A 143 -4.72 -20.86 2.25
C ILE A 143 -4.88 -21.68 3.53
N VAL A 144 -4.28 -22.87 3.53
CA VAL A 144 -4.31 -23.87 4.60
C VAL A 144 -2.91 -24.44 4.78
N SER A 145 -2.59 -25.09 5.92
CA SER A 145 -1.33 -25.81 6.13
C SER A 145 -1.57 -27.31 6.27
N ASN A 146 -0.70 -28.12 5.69
CA ASN A 146 -0.70 -29.58 5.82
C ASN A 146 -0.33 -30.01 7.25
N HIS A 147 0.27 -29.10 8.01
CA HIS A 147 0.75 -29.33 9.35
C HIS A 147 -0.29 -28.98 10.43
N ASP A 148 -1.35 -28.24 10.08
CA ASP A 148 -2.36 -27.79 11.03
C ASP A 148 -3.75 -27.67 10.38
N PHE A 149 -4.67 -28.54 10.78
CA PHE A 149 -6.07 -28.52 10.34
C PHE A 149 -6.83 -27.27 10.80
N ASN A 150 -6.35 -26.59 11.84
CA ASN A 150 -6.86 -25.31 12.32
C ASN A 150 -5.90 -24.18 11.97
N PHE A 151 -5.17 -24.30 10.87
CA PHE A 151 -4.24 -23.27 10.45
C PHE A 151 -4.98 -21.96 10.17
N HIS A 152 -4.62 -20.93 10.94
CA HIS A 152 -5.04 -19.56 10.72
C HIS A 152 -3.82 -18.66 10.58
N CYS A 153 -3.90 -17.66 9.72
CA CYS A 153 -2.88 -16.63 9.55
C CYS A 153 -2.97 -15.57 10.66
N SER A 154 -3.14 -16.00 11.91
CA SER A 154 -3.46 -15.15 13.06
C SER A 154 -2.30 -14.24 13.49
N TYR A 155 -1.06 -14.56 13.14
CA TYR A 155 0.12 -13.73 13.40
C TYR A 155 0.29 -12.58 12.40
N ILE A 156 -0.37 -12.68 11.25
CA ILE A 156 -0.28 -11.67 10.18
C ILE A 156 -1.18 -10.50 10.53
N THR A 157 -0.57 -9.33 10.72
CA THR A 157 -1.26 -8.09 11.08
C THR A 157 -1.34 -7.10 9.93
N LYS A 158 -0.52 -7.32 8.88
CA LYS A 158 -0.47 -6.52 7.67
C LYS A 158 -0.57 -7.39 6.43
N LEU A 159 -1.53 -7.08 5.56
CA LEU A 159 -1.66 -7.70 4.25
C LEU A 159 -1.61 -6.62 3.17
N SER A 160 -0.81 -6.86 2.15
CA SER A 160 -0.72 -6.01 0.96
C SER A 160 -0.92 -6.87 -0.27
N VAL A 161 -1.91 -6.56 -1.09
CA VAL A 161 -2.23 -7.30 -2.29
C VAL A 161 -2.20 -6.35 -3.48
N VAL A 162 -1.43 -6.71 -4.51
CA VAL A 162 -1.27 -5.92 -5.74
C VAL A 162 -1.67 -6.79 -6.92
N SER A 163 -2.57 -6.29 -7.76
CA SER A 163 -2.96 -7.03 -8.97
C SER A 163 -1.87 -6.94 -10.04
N ARG A 164 -1.78 -7.96 -10.89
CA ARG A 164 -0.93 -7.96 -12.08
C ARG A 164 -1.29 -6.78 -12.98
N VAL A 165 -2.59 -6.48 -13.12
CA VAL A 165 -3.07 -5.31 -13.86
C VAL A 165 -2.47 -4.03 -13.32
N ALA A 166 -2.42 -3.83 -11.99
CA ALA A 166 -1.72 -2.67 -11.44
C ALA A 166 -0.23 -2.67 -11.78
N LEU A 167 0.46 -3.81 -11.67
CA LEU A 167 1.90 -3.91 -11.95
C LEU A 167 2.22 -3.55 -13.40
N GLU A 168 1.45 -4.06 -14.36
CA GLU A 168 1.67 -3.85 -15.80
C GLU A 168 1.31 -2.42 -16.23
N ASN A 169 0.34 -1.78 -15.57
CA ASN A 169 -0.07 -0.42 -15.88
C ASN A 169 0.72 0.67 -15.13
N ARG A 170 1.69 0.30 -14.29
CA ARG A 170 2.65 1.24 -13.70
C ARG A 170 3.58 1.79 -14.80
N GLY A 171 3.11 2.83 -15.49
CA GLY A 171 3.85 3.50 -16.58
C GLY A 171 3.02 3.76 -17.85
N HIS A 172 1.80 3.23 -17.94
CA HIS A 172 0.91 3.41 -19.09
C HIS A 172 -0.43 4.03 -18.67
N PRO A 173 -0.51 5.38 -18.52
CA PRO A 173 -1.67 6.07 -17.96
C PRO A 173 -2.90 6.14 -18.87
N ASP A 174 -2.80 5.73 -20.14
CA ASP A 174 -3.86 5.97 -21.14
C ASP A 174 -4.84 4.80 -21.33
N ASN A 175 -4.71 3.71 -20.56
CA ASN A 175 -5.58 2.54 -20.73
C ASN A 175 -6.89 2.71 -19.93
N ASN A 176 -7.93 3.20 -20.61
CA ASN A 176 -9.26 3.44 -20.00
C ASN A 176 -10.13 2.17 -19.87
N ASN A 177 -9.71 1.03 -20.43
CA ASN A 177 -10.48 -0.22 -20.44
C ASN A 177 -9.83 -1.32 -19.58
N LEU A 178 -9.43 -0.97 -18.36
CA LEU A 178 -8.83 -1.93 -17.43
C LEU A 178 -9.90 -2.87 -16.86
N LYS A 179 -9.84 -4.13 -17.26
CA LYS A 179 -10.56 -5.21 -16.57
C LYS A 179 -9.81 -5.55 -15.29
N LEU A 180 -10.25 -4.97 -14.19
CA LEU A 180 -9.65 -5.22 -12.87
C LEU A 180 -10.12 -6.59 -12.34
N PRO A 181 -9.24 -7.38 -11.71
CA PRO A 181 -9.65 -8.56 -10.97
C PRO A 181 -10.47 -8.17 -9.74
N LEU A 182 -11.31 -9.11 -9.28
CA LEU A 182 -12.17 -8.89 -8.13
C LEU A 182 -11.39 -9.12 -6.83
N PHE A 183 -11.63 -8.28 -5.83
CA PHE A 183 -11.22 -8.51 -4.46
C PHE A 183 -12.45 -8.54 -3.56
N ASP A 184 -12.74 -9.71 -3.00
CA ASP A 184 -13.83 -9.90 -2.06
C ASP A 184 -13.31 -9.81 -0.63
N ILE A 185 -13.95 -8.95 0.19
CA ILE A 185 -13.59 -8.85 1.60
C ILE A 185 -13.84 -10.18 2.32
N ALA A 186 -14.85 -10.95 1.87
CA ALA A 186 -15.17 -12.25 2.42
C ALA A 186 -14.06 -13.30 2.18
N ASP A 187 -13.09 -13.05 1.30
CA ASP A 187 -11.96 -13.97 1.11
C ASP A 187 -10.88 -13.84 2.21
N LEU A 188 -10.98 -12.84 3.11
CA LEU A 188 -10.02 -12.59 4.20
C LEU A 188 -10.22 -13.47 5.46
N LEU A 189 -11.08 -14.49 5.39
CA LEU A 189 -11.46 -15.31 6.55
C LEU A 189 -10.27 -16.00 7.25
N CYS A 190 -9.22 -16.36 6.52
CA CYS A 190 -8.04 -16.99 7.10
C CYS A 190 -7.13 -16.00 7.87
N PHE A 191 -7.40 -14.70 7.80
CA PHE A 191 -6.58 -13.64 8.39
C PHE A 191 -7.29 -12.83 9.49
N GLU A 192 -7.61 -13.47 10.60
CA GLU A 192 -8.46 -12.92 11.67
C GLU A 192 -7.95 -11.64 12.33
N ASN A 193 -6.62 -11.43 12.34
CA ASN A 193 -5.97 -10.34 13.08
C ASN A 193 -5.34 -9.26 12.19
N ILE A 194 -5.69 -9.20 10.89
CA ILE A 194 -5.25 -8.10 10.04
C ILE A 194 -5.78 -6.77 10.59
N LYS A 195 -4.86 -5.85 10.83
CA LYS A 195 -5.15 -4.46 11.17
C LYS A 195 -4.89 -3.51 10.02
N THR A 196 -3.96 -3.88 9.13
CA THR A 196 -3.54 -3.06 7.98
C THR A 196 -3.75 -3.81 6.68
N LEU A 197 -4.60 -3.27 5.81
CA LEU A 197 -4.85 -3.80 4.48
C LEU A 197 -4.46 -2.77 3.43
N GLU A 198 -3.61 -3.17 2.49
CA GLU A 198 -3.24 -2.37 1.33
C GLU A 198 -3.66 -3.11 0.05
N LEU A 199 -4.55 -2.52 -0.75
CA LEU A 199 -4.99 -3.07 -2.02
C LEU A 199 -4.56 -2.15 -3.16
N GLU A 200 -4.08 -2.74 -4.26
CA GLU A 200 -3.75 -2.01 -5.48
C GLU A 200 -4.32 -2.65 -6.74
N GLY A 201 -5.17 -1.92 -7.46
CA GLY A 201 -5.67 -2.30 -8.79
C GLY A 201 -6.74 -3.39 -8.80
N PHE A 202 -7.70 -3.33 -7.89
CA PHE A 202 -8.79 -4.30 -7.78
C PHE A 202 -10.17 -3.65 -7.96
N ASN A 203 -11.14 -4.45 -8.36
CA ASN A 203 -12.55 -4.13 -8.19
C ASN A 203 -13.03 -4.79 -6.87
N VAL A 204 -13.32 -3.98 -5.87
CA VAL A 204 -13.60 -4.39 -4.50
C VAL A 204 -15.10 -4.59 -4.32
N ARG A 205 -15.48 -5.70 -3.69
CA ARG A 205 -16.87 -6.05 -3.39
C ARG A 205 -16.99 -6.73 -2.03
N ASN A 206 -18.21 -6.86 -1.55
CA ASN A 206 -18.55 -7.66 -0.37
C ASN A 206 -19.75 -8.55 -0.68
N GLU A 207 -19.50 -9.83 -0.97
CA GLU A 207 -20.56 -10.78 -1.33
C GLU A 207 -21.53 -11.06 -0.17
N ASN A 208 -21.08 -10.92 1.08
CA ASN A 208 -21.93 -11.15 2.26
C ASN A 208 -23.14 -10.20 2.32
N ILE A 209 -23.10 -9.04 1.66
CA ILE A 209 -24.20 -8.07 1.64
C ILE A 209 -25.27 -8.47 0.59
N MET A 210 -24.88 -9.21 -0.45
CA MET A 210 -25.80 -9.52 -1.56
C MET A 210 -26.72 -10.71 -1.29
N ASP A 211 -26.42 -11.51 -0.27
CA ASP A 211 -27.20 -12.69 0.14
C ASP A 211 -28.37 -12.35 1.11
N GLU A 212 -28.50 -11.10 1.58
CA GLU A 212 -29.57 -10.74 2.54
C GLU A 212 -30.97 -10.68 1.90
N ASP A 213 -31.07 -10.52 0.58
CA ASP A 213 -32.34 -10.41 -0.15
C ASP A 213 -32.82 -11.72 -0.82
N GLN A 214 -32.09 -12.83 -0.66
CA GLN A 214 -32.46 -14.14 -1.24
C GLN A 214 -32.64 -15.22 -0.17
N ASP A 215 -33.92 -15.58 0.01
CA ASP A 215 -34.45 -16.81 0.61
C ASP A 215 -34.54 -16.88 2.15
N ASP A 216 -35.74 -16.54 2.63
CA ASP A 216 -36.38 -16.82 3.94
C ASP A 216 -36.37 -18.32 4.39
N TYR A 217 -35.66 -19.22 3.70
CA TYR A 217 -35.73 -20.67 3.91
C TYR A 217 -34.43 -21.38 4.27
N LYS A 218 -33.32 -20.67 4.53
CA LYS A 218 -32.05 -21.30 4.98
C LYS A 218 -31.38 -20.60 6.17
N MET A 219 -32.17 -20.10 7.11
CA MET A 219 -31.69 -19.24 8.21
C MET A 219 -31.03 -19.97 9.41
N GLU A 220 -30.76 -21.28 9.36
CA GLU A 220 -30.18 -22.00 10.52
C GLU A 220 -28.73 -22.51 10.34
N SER A 221 -28.11 -22.38 9.16
CA SER A 221 -26.79 -23.00 8.91
C SER A 221 -25.65 -22.06 8.49
N ARG A 222 -25.82 -20.73 8.53
CA ARG A 222 -24.74 -19.79 8.21
C ARG A 222 -24.60 -18.71 9.30
N LYS A 223 -24.31 -19.13 10.53
CA LYS A 223 -23.55 -18.24 11.42
C LYS A 223 -22.18 -18.04 10.76
N PRO A 224 -21.64 -16.82 10.62
CA PRO A 224 -20.24 -16.67 10.28
C PRO A 224 -19.45 -17.32 11.42
N MET A 225 -18.98 -18.55 11.21
CA MET A 225 -18.20 -19.30 12.20
C MET A 225 -16.83 -18.67 12.45
N HIS A 226 -16.43 -17.70 11.64
CA HIS A 226 -15.15 -17.01 11.74
C HIS A 226 -15.37 -15.51 11.95
N LYS A 227 -14.65 -14.97 12.92
CA LYS A 227 -14.61 -13.54 13.21
C LYS A 227 -13.94 -12.84 12.02
N GLN A 228 -14.69 -11.98 11.32
CA GLN A 228 -14.12 -11.14 10.27
C GLN A 228 -13.10 -10.17 10.88
N ALA A 229 -11.99 -9.95 10.18
CA ALA A 229 -10.93 -9.05 10.64
C ALA A 229 -11.45 -7.61 10.74
N GLU A 230 -11.17 -6.95 11.86
CA GLU A 230 -11.48 -5.53 12.05
C GLU A 230 -10.31 -4.66 11.57
N ILE A 231 -10.34 -4.30 10.28
CA ILE A 231 -9.28 -3.49 9.69
C ILE A 231 -9.37 -2.07 10.25
N THR A 232 -8.22 -1.51 10.63
CA THR A 232 -8.12 -0.15 11.17
C THR A 232 -7.33 0.79 10.26
N ASN A 233 -6.42 0.24 9.46
CA ASN A 233 -5.63 0.97 8.47
C ASN A 233 -5.93 0.40 7.09
N LEU A 234 -6.61 1.18 6.25
CA LEU A 234 -6.97 0.78 4.90
C LEU A 234 -6.32 1.69 3.88
N LYS A 235 -5.62 1.09 2.92
CA LYS A 235 -5.07 1.78 1.77
C LYS A 235 -5.62 1.17 0.48
N LEU A 236 -6.32 1.98 -0.30
CA LEU A 236 -6.89 1.62 -1.58
C LEU A 236 -6.19 2.44 -2.65
N LYS A 237 -5.38 1.80 -3.50
CA LYS A 237 -4.73 2.45 -4.62
C LYS A 237 -5.33 1.91 -5.91
N ASN A 238 -5.89 2.79 -6.73
CA ASN A 238 -6.44 2.39 -8.03
C ASN A 238 -7.50 1.29 -7.92
N CYS A 239 -8.28 1.30 -6.84
CA CYS A 239 -9.34 0.33 -6.59
C CYS A 239 -10.70 0.91 -6.98
N ILE A 240 -11.49 0.17 -7.75
CA ILE A 240 -12.89 0.46 -8.08
C ILE A 240 -13.77 -0.31 -7.09
N TRP A 241 -14.99 0.16 -6.83
CA TRP A 241 -15.88 -0.48 -5.87
C TRP A 241 -17.22 -0.86 -6.52
N GLU A 242 -17.71 -2.09 -6.28
CA GLU A 242 -19.01 -2.57 -6.73
C GLU A 242 -20.12 -2.21 -5.74
N TYR A 243 -21.27 -1.73 -6.21
CA TYR A 243 -22.41 -1.51 -5.31
C TYR A 243 -22.94 -2.86 -4.78
N PRO A 244 -23.35 -2.97 -3.50
CA PRO A 244 -23.52 -1.92 -2.49
C PRO A 244 -22.32 -1.65 -1.56
N PHE A 245 -21.07 -1.97 -1.96
CA PHE A 245 -19.89 -1.81 -1.11
C PHE A 245 -19.76 -0.42 -0.46
N THR A 246 -19.41 -0.42 0.83
CA THR A 246 -18.97 0.76 1.56
C THR A 246 -17.63 0.50 2.26
N VAL A 247 -16.85 1.56 2.51
CA VAL A 247 -15.56 1.42 3.23
C VAL A 247 -15.74 0.87 4.66
N GLN A 248 -16.94 1.03 5.24
CA GLN A 248 -17.28 0.51 6.56
C GLN A 248 -17.33 -1.03 6.60
N ASP A 249 -17.47 -1.67 5.44
CA ASP A 249 -17.52 -3.12 5.30
C ASP A 249 -16.20 -3.81 5.69
N PHE A 250 -15.09 -3.05 5.72
CA PHE A 250 -13.79 -3.52 6.21
C PHE A 250 -13.65 -3.45 7.74
N GLY A 251 -14.58 -2.81 8.44
CA GLY A 251 -14.55 -2.60 9.89
C GLY A 251 -14.35 -1.13 10.30
N PRO A 252 -13.98 -0.87 11.56
CA PRO A 252 -13.87 0.49 12.12
C PRO A 252 -12.59 1.19 11.67
N ILE A 253 -12.53 1.58 10.40
CA ILE A 253 -11.36 2.24 9.79
C ILE A 253 -11.01 3.51 10.54
N LYS A 254 -9.76 3.60 11.01
CA LYS A 254 -9.17 4.79 11.65
C LYS A 254 -8.30 5.58 10.68
N ASN A 255 -7.52 4.89 9.87
CA ASN A 255 -6.65 5.50 8.88
C ASN A 255 -7.06 5.03 7.49
N LEU A 256 -7.54 5.95 6.66
CA LEU A 256 -7.97 5.67 5.30
C LEU A 256 -7.10 6.45 4.32
N GLN A 257 -6.48 5.74 3.37
CA GLN A 257 -5.79 6.33 2.24
C GLN A 257 -6.39 5.80 0.94
N VAL A 258 -6.88 6.70 0.09
CA VAL A 258 -7.42 6.39 -1.23
C VAL A 258 -6.63 7.17 -2.27
N VAL A 259 -6.02 6.46 -3.22
CA VAL A 259 -5.15 7.05 -4.25
C VAL A 259 -5.61 6.60 -5.61
N TYR A 260 -5.85 7.54 -6.52
CA TYR A 260 -6.17 7.28 -7.93
C TYR A 260 -5.14 7.93 -8.84
N THR A 261 -4.57 7.17 -9.76
CA THR A 261 -3.80 7.68 -10.90
C THR A 261 -4.71 8.08 -12.04
N ASP A 262 -4.18 8.81 -13.03
CA ASP A 262 -4.95 9.33 -14.17
C ASP A 262 -5.71 8.25 -14.97
N CYS A 263 -5.16 7.04 -15.10
CA CYS A 263 -5.84 5.90 -15.74
C CYS A 263 -7.15 5.47 -15.06
N TYR A 264 -7.41 5.91 -13.82
CA TYR A 264 -8.64 5.61 -13.07
C TYR A 264 -9.58 6.81 -12.99
N ARG A 265 -9.34 7.86 -13.80
CA ARG A 265 -10.08 9.12 -13.76
C ARG A 265 -11.58 8.94 -13.98
N SER A 266 -12.02 7.99 -14.80
CA SER A 266 -13.45 7.70 -15.00
C SER A 266 -14.14 7.33 -13.68
N PHE A 267 -13.52 6.50 -12.85
CA PHE A 267 -14.07 6.09 -11.56
C PHE A 267 -14.10 7.22 -10.53
N THR A 268 -13.20 8.20 -10.63
CA THR A 268 -13.21 9.38 -9.72
C THR A 268 -14.45 10.25 -9.88
N TYR A 269 -15.25 10.07 -10.95
CA TYR A 269 -16.56 10.72 -11.12
C TYR A 269 -17.72 9.93 -10.49
N SER A 270 -17.46 8.72 -9.99
CA SER A 270 -18.50 7.89 -9.39
C SER A 270 -19.09 8.56 -8.15
N GLU A 271 -20.39 8.34 -7.94
CA GLU A 271 -21.08 8.80 -6.74
C GLU A 271 -20.46 8.22 -5.47
N ARG A 272 -19.82 7.05 -5.54
CA ARG A 272 -19.17 6.40 -4.40
C ARG A 272 -17.98 7.20 -3.88
N VAL A 273 -17.09 7.63 -4.77
CA VAL A 273 -15.93 8.48 -4.39
C VAL A 273 -16.41 9.85 -3.91
N ARG A 274 -17.47 10.39 -4.52
CA ARG A 274 -18.10 11.64 -4.08
C ARG A 274 -18.68 11.51 -2.66
N ASN A 275 -19.42 10.45 -2.39
CA ASN A 275 -20.03 10.17 -1.08
C ASN A 275 -18.94 9.96 -0.01
N LEU A 276 -17.86 9.25 -0.34
CA LEU A 276 -16.72 9.10 0.58
C LEU A 276 -16.10 10.46 0.94
N ALA A 277 -15.93 11.35 -0.05
CA ALA A 277 -15.37 12.69 0.18
C ALA A 277 -16.32 13.59 1.01
N GLN A 278 -17.63 13.42 0.86
CA GLN A 278 -18.67 14.20 1.56
C GLN A 278 -18.99 13.66 2.97
N SER A 279 -18.90 12.35 3.18
CA SER A 279 -19.25 11.69 4.43
C SER A 279 -18.33 10.49 4.66
N PRO A 280 -17.07 10.73 5.07
CA PRO A 280 -16.18 9.64 5.42
C PRO A 280 -16.73 8.87 6.65
N PRO A 281 -16.37 7.59 6.82
CA PRO A 281 -16.75 6.81 7.99
C PRO A 281 -16.45 7.51 9.34
N PRO A 282 -17.38 7.45 10.31
CA PRO A 282 -17.29 8.22 11.57
C PRO A 282 -16.11 7.82 12.47
N SER A 283 -15.55 6.63 12.26
CA SER A 283 -14.39 6.11 13.00
C SER A 283 -13.05 6.71 12.57
N ILE A 284 -13.00 7.45 11.46
CA ILE A 284 -11.75 7.92 10.86
C ILE A 284 -11.08 9.01 11.70
N GLU A 285 -9.77 8.83 11.91
CA GLU A 285 -8.85 9.76 12.55
C GLU A 285 -7.87 10.39 11.53
N SER A 286 -7.51 9.67 10.45
CA SER A 286 -6.69 10.19 9.34
C SER A 286 -7.31 9.82 7.99
N PHE A 287 -7.50 10.82 7.13
CA PHE A 287 -8.09 10.65 5.80
C PHE A 287 -7.23 11.27 4.70
N ASP A 288 -6.74 10.44 3.79
CA ASP A 288 -5.98 10.87 2.62
C ASP A 288 -6.74 10.49 1.34
N LEU A 289 -7.15 11.47 0.54
CA LEU A 289 -7.79 11.26 -0.76
C LEU A 289 -7.00 11.97 -1.86
N HIS A 290 -6.25 11.19 -2.63
CA HIS A 290 -5.30 11.70 -3.62
C HIS A 290 -5.72 11.29 -5.03
N LEU A 291 -6.17 12.26 -5.81
CA LEU A 291 -6.36 12.12 -7.25
C LEU A 291 -5.10 12.66 -7.91
N LEU A 292 -4.20 11.80 -8.37
CA LEU A 292 -2.88 12.18 -8.90
C LEU A 292 -2.94 12.86 -10.29
N GLY A 293 -4.09 13.44 -10.64
CA GLY A 293 -4.28 14.27 -11.80
C GLY A 293 -3.54 15.58 -11.63
N ARG A 294 -2.41 15.70 -12.32
CA ARG A 294 -1.53 16.85 -12.18
C ARG A 294 -2.07 18.09 -12.89
N SER A 295 -2.95 17.95 -13.88
CA SER A 295 -3.44 19.08 -14.67
C SER A 295 -4.51 19.90 -13.93
N PRO A 296 -4.49 21.24 -13.99
CA PRO A 296 -5.57 22.08 -13.48
C PRO A 296 -6.94 21.76 -14.09
N ILE A 297 -6.98 21.23 -15.32
CA ILE A 297 -8.22 20.88 -16.04
C ILE A 297 -8.83 19.57 -15.50
N SER A 298 -8.02 18.72 -14.86
CA SER A 298 -8.47 17.43 -14.33
C SER A 298 -8.92 17.47 -12.87
N GLN A 299 -8.81 18.64 -12.24
CA GLN A 299 -9.25 18.86 -10.88
C GLN A 299 -10.76 18.67 -10.70
N LYS A 300 -11.14 18.13 -9.55
CA LYS A 300 -12.54 17.94 -9.17
C LYS A 300 -13.02 19.02 -8.24
N ALA A 301 -14.25 19.48 -8.43
CA ALA A 301 -14.94 20.27 -7.43
C ALA A 301 -15.02 19.49 -6.10
N TRP A 302 -14.72 20.18 -5.00
CA TRP A 302 -15.00 19.66 -3.68
C TRP A 302 -16.45 19.97 -3.30
N HIS A 303 -17.10 19.03 -2.62
CA HIS A 303 -18.42 19.24 -2.03
C HIS A 303 -18.31 19.20 -0.51
N PRO A 304 -18.99 20.11 0.21
CA PRO A 304 -18.85 20.22 1.66
C PRO A 304 -19.21 18.92 2.38
N LEU A 305 -18.57 18.69 3.53
CA LEU A 305 -18.97 17.64 4.45
C LEU A 305 -20.36 18.01 4.98
N THR A 306 -21.40 17.31 4.53
CA THR A 306 -22.80 17.64 4.88
C THR A 306 -23.21 17.11 6.24
N ASP A 307 -22.48 16.12 6.76
CA ASP A 307 -22.74 15.49 8.05
C ASP A 307 -21.47 15.47 8.89
N HIS A 308 -21.52 16.02 10.10
CA HIS A 308 -20.42 16.02 11.07
C HIS A 308 -20.14 14.62 11.66
N ALA A 309 -20.33 13.54 10.90
CA ALA A 309 -20.15 12.17 11.35
C ALA A 309 -18.69 11.89 11.77
N CYS A 310 -17.73 12.52 11.10
CA CYS A 310 -16.29 12.39 11.36
C CYS A 310 -15.78 13.22 12.54
N THR A 311 -16.41 13.10 13.72
CA THR A 311 -16.04 13.87 14.94
C THR A 311 -14.62 13.58 15.48
N LYS A 312 -13.96 12.51 15.00
CA LYS A 312 -12.63 12.08 15.46
C LYS A 312 -11.50 12.42 14.47
N LEU A 313 -11.81 13.01 13.32
CA LEU A 313 -10.83 13.29 12.28
C LEU A 313 -9.77 14.28 12.79
N ARG A 314 -8.51 13.89 12.76
CA ARG A 314 -7.34 14.70 13.21
C ARG A 314 -6.45 15.12 12.06
N ARG A 315 -6.38 14.32 10.98
CA ARG A 315 -5.57 14.61 9.79
C ARG A 315 -6.40 14.42 8.54
N MET A 316 -6.31 15.38 7.62
CA MET A 316 -6.92 15.29 6.30
C MET A 316 -5.91 15.73 5.24
N SER A 317 -5.74 14.94 4.18
CA SER A 317 -4.89 15.26 3.02
C SER A 317 -5.68 15.07 1.74
N ILE A 318 -5.87 16.15 0.98
CA ILE A 318 -6.66 16.15 -0.25
C ILE A 318 -5.78 16.64 -1.40
N LYS A 319 -5.73 15.86 -2.49
CA LYS A 319 -4.93 16.21 -3.68
C LYS A 319 -5.71 15.96 -4.96
N GLY A 320 -5.55 16.84 -5.95
CA GLY A 320 -6.23 16.75 -7.25
C GLY A 320 -7.66 17.27 -7.27
N PHE A 321 -7.99 18.16 -6.34
CA PHE A 321 -9.27 18.86 -6.27
C PHE A 321 -9.06 20.35 -6.55
N SER A 322 -10.10 21.02 -7.03
CA SER A 322 -10.12 22.47 -7.13
C SER A 322 -10.20 23.08 -5.74
N MET A 323 -9.89 24.38 -5.64
CA MET A 323 -10.01 25.10 -4.36
C MET A 323 -11.42 24.91 -3.77
N PRO A 324 -11.54 24.39 -2.53
CA PRO A 324 -12.83 24.26 -1.87
C PRO A 324 -13.36 25.64 -1.45
N GLY A 325 -14.69 25.81 -1.51
CA GLY A 325 -15.35 27.04 -1.02
C GLY A 325 -15.54 27.08 0.50
N ASP A 326 -16.01 28.20 1.02
CA ASP A 326 -16.17 28.44 2.48
C ASP A 326 -16.98 27.35 3.21
N SER A 327 -17.97 26.76 2.56
CA SER A 327 -18.81 25.70 3.15
C SER A 327 -18.03 24.44 3.49
N PHE A 328 -16.96 24.12 2.76
CA PHE A 328 -16.07 23.01 3.09
C PHE A 328 -15.39 23.24 4.44
N PHE A 329 -14.79 24.43 4.60
CA PHE A 329 -14.07 24.81 5.80
C PHE A 329 -15.00 24.90 7.02
N LEU A 330 -16.24 25.36 6.82
CA LEU A 330 -17.28 25.35 7.85
C LEU A 330 -17.69 23.93 8.28
N GLY A 331 -17.62 22.96 7.38
CA GLY A 331 -17.96 21.55 7.66
C GLY A 331 -16.85 20.75 8.35
N LEU A 332 -15.62 21.29 8.46
CA LEU A 332 -14.50 20.58 9.08
C LEU A 332 -14.73 20.37 10.59
N PRO A 333 -14.44 19.18 11.12
CA PRO A 333 -14.63 18.90 12.54
C PRO A 333 -13.59 19.63 13.41
N HIS A 334 -14.00 20.06 14.60
CA HIS A 334 -13.12 20.74 15.56
C HIS A 334 -11.91 19.90 16.02
N SER A 335 -11.97 18.58 15.86
CA SER A 335 -10.88 17.66 16.17
C SER A 335 -9.72 17.72 15.17
N LEU A 336 -9.92 18.29 13.98
CA LEU A 336 -8.93 18.32 12.91
C LEU A 336 -7.74 19.14 13.36
N LYS A 337 -6.52 18.61 13.26
CA LYS A 337 -5.27 19.30 13.65
C LYS A 337 -4.39 19.62 12.46
N HIS A 338 -4.48 18.80 11.42
CA HIS A 338 -3.66 18.92 10.23
C HIS A 338 -4.52 18.81 8.97
N LEU A 339 -4.39 19.79 8.09
CA LEU A 339 -5.05 19.84 6.79
C LEU A 339 -4.00 20.09 5.72
N GLU A 340 -3.86 19.16 4.79
CA GLU A 340 -3.00 19.30 3.61
C GLU A 340 -3.89 19.38 2.36
N ILE A 341 -3.71 20.45 1.57
CA ILE A 341 -4.40 20.62 0.30
C ILE A 341 -3.37 20.87 -0.79
N GLU A 342 -3.42 20.07 -1.86
CA GLU A 342 -2.59 20.24 -3.04
C GLU A 342 -3.43 20.76 -4.22
N LEU A 343 -3.06 21.94 -4.72
CA LEU A 343 -3.75 22.65 -5.79
C LEU A 343 -2.83 22.76 -7.01
N ALA A 344 -3.25 22.16 -8.12
CA ALA A 344 -2.71 22.44 -9.44
C ALA A 344 -3.33 23.71 -10.03
N MET A 345 -2.51 24.62 -10.56
CA MET A 345 -2.97 25.87 -11.17
C MET A 345 -2.18 26.21 -12.42
N PHE A 346 -2.82 26.85 -13.40
CA PHE A 346 -2.09 27.42 -14.53
C PHE A 346 -1.24 28.61 -14.10
N ALA A 347 -0.08 28.78 -14.75
CA ALA A 347 0.87 29.86 -14.48
C ALA A 347 0.23 31.25 -14.57
N ARG A 348 -0.72 31.47 -15.50
CA ARG A 348 -1.46 32.72 -15.65
C ARG A 348 -2.33 33.09 -14.44
N HIS A 349 -2.73 32.11 -13.61
CA HIS A 349 -3.54 32.31 -12.41
C HIS A 349 -2.71 32.48 -11.13
N ARG A 350 -1.37 32.48 -11.24
CA ARG A 350 -0.47 32.65 -10.09
C ARG A 350 -0.67 33.99 -9.37
N LEU A 351 -0.92 35.07 -10.12
CA LEU A 351 -1.09 36.41 -9.57
C LEU A 351 -2.45 36.58 -8.87
N SER A 352 -3.52 35.95 -9.38
CA SER A 352 -4.83 35.99 -8.74
C SER A 352 -4.89 35.17 -7.46
N PHE A 353 -4.10 34.09 -7.37
CA PHE A 353 -4.06 33.22 -6.20
C PHE A 353 -3.46 33.88 -4.95
N HIS A 354 -2.38 34.66 -5.12
CA HIS A 354 -1.80 35.43 -4.01
C HIS A 354 -2.72 36.56 -3.52
N THR A 355 -3.65 37.01 -4.34
CA THR A 355 -4.66 38.01 -3.98
C THR A 355 -5.98 37.40 -3.51
N ASP A 356 -6.11 36.07 -3.51
CA ASP A 356 -7.37 35.43 -3.17
C ASP A 356 -7.56 35.46 -1.66
N GLY A 357 -8.27 36.49 -1.19
CA GLY A 357 -8.56 36.71 0.22
C GLY A 357 -9.23 35.52 0.89
N GLN A 358 -9.77 34.55 0.15
CA GLN A 358 -10.27 33.30 0.69
C GLN A 358 -9.19 32.46 1.38
N ILE A 359 -7.99 32.32 0.80
CA ILE A 359 -6.92 31.51 1.41
C ILE A 359 -6.38 32.20 2.65
N GLN A 360 -6.16 33.53 2.56
CA GLN A 360 -5.72 34.33 3.69
C GLN A 360 -6.74 34.25 4.83
N ARG A 361 -8.04 34.39 4.54
CA ARG A 361 -9.13 34.21 5.52
C ARG A 361 -9.17 32.79 6.10
N CYS A 362 -8.88 31.77 5.29
CA CYS A 362 -8.79 30.40 5.78
C CYS A 362 -7.61 30.25 6.74
N ILE A 363 -6.41 30.69 6.36
CA ILE A 363 -5.20 30.63 7.20
C ILE A 363 -5.42 31.41 8.50
N GLU A 364 -6.02 32.60 8.45
CA GLU A 364 -6.33 33.43 9.63
C GLU A 364 -7.36 32.74 10.54
N ARG A 365 -8.44 32.20 9.96
CA ARG A 365 -9.50 31.48 10.68
C ARG A 365 -9.00 30.18 11.32
N PHE A 366 -7.99 29.56 10.73
CA PHE A 366 -7.38 28.34 11.22
C PHE A 366 -5.95 28.54 11.77
N SER A 367 -5.62 29.75 12.24
CA SER A 367 -4.29 30.12 12.74
C SER A 367 -3.80 29.32 13.96
N GLY A 368 -4.67 28.51 14.58
CA GLY A 368 -4.32 27.51 15.60
C GLY A 368 -4.12 26.07 15.09
N PHE A 369 -4.23 25.84 13.78
CA PHE A 369 -4.18 24.53 13.13
C PHE A 369 -3.01 24.47 12.13
N GLY A 370 -2.41 23.29 11.96
CA GLY A 370 -1.38 23.06 10.95
C GLY A 370 -2.01 22.91 9.57
N VAL A 371 -2.37 24.01 8.92
CA VAL A 371 -2.85 24.01 7.53
C VAL A 371 -1.68 24.20 6.58
N ASN A 372 -1.48 23.24 5.68
CA ASN A 372 -0.44 23.27 4.66
C ASN A 372 -1.07 23.29 3.28
N PHE A 373 -0.79 24.34 2.52
CA PHE A 373 -1.17 24.44 1.11
C PHE A 373 0.06 24.20 0.24
N THR A 374 -0.03 23.21 -0.64
CA THR A 374 0.97 22.95 -1.68
C THR A 374 0.38 23.37 -3.02
N VAL A 375 1.04 24.29 -3.73
CA VAL A 375 0.58 24.75 -5.04
C VAL A 375 1.52 24.23 -6.12
N ILE A 376 0.99 23.48 -7.07
CA ILE A 376 1.69 22.98 -8.25
C ILE A 376 1.35 23.90 -9.43
N ILE A 377 2.35 24.57 -9.98
CA ILE A 377 2.17 25.47 -11.13
C ILE A 377 2.36 24.69 -12.42
N TRP A 378 1.38 24.79 -13.32
CA TRP A 378 1.40 24.23 -14.66
C TRP A 378 1.66 25.30 -15.70
N ASP A 379 2.60 25.03 -16.59
CA ASP A 379 2.90 25.91 -17.71
C ASP A 379 1.84 25.74 -18.82
N ASP A 380 1.31 26.86 -19.30
CA ASP A 380 0.24 26.90 -20.31
C ASP A 380 0.71 26.30 -21.66
N SER A 381 2.02 26.19 -21.86
CA SER A 381 2.62 25.61 -23.07
C SER A 381 2.45 24.10 -23.21
N ASN A 382 2.09 23.38 -22.12
CA ASN A 382 1.92 21.92 -22.13
C ASN A 382 0.49 21.47 -22.47
N SER A 383 -0.48 22.38 -22.59
CA SER A 383 -1.82 22.07 -23.11
C SER A 383 -1.84 22.21 -24.63
N GLY A 384 -1.25 21.23 -25.32
CA GLY A 384 -1.44 21.08 -26.77
C GLY A 384 -2.92 20.79 -27.10
N PRO A 385 -3.41 21.16 -28.31
CA PRO A 385 -4.83 21.17 -28.67
C PRO A 385 -5.51 19.78 -28.76
N ASN A 386 -4.84 18.69 -28.35
CA ASN A 386 -5.37 17.33 -28.42
C ASN A 386 -5.83 16.77 -27.07
N SER A 387 -5.81 17.54 -25.97
CA SER A 387 -6.40 17.10 -24.69
C SER A 387 -7.89 17.43 -24.61
N THR A 388 -8.68 16.88 -25.53
CA THR A 388 -10.15 16.80 -25.41
C THR A 388 -10.56 15.34 -25.33
N ALA A 389 -10.81 14.86 -24.11
CA ALA A 389 -11.71 13.77 -23.76
C ALA A 389 -11.89 13.74 -22.22
#